data_AF-A0A2N2L5R6-F1
#
_entry.id   AF-A0A2N2L5R6-F1
#
_cell.length_a   1.000
_cell.length_b   1.000
_cell.length_c   1.000
_cell.angle_alpha   90.00
_cell.angle_beta   90.00
_cell.angle_gamma   90.00
#
_symmetry.space_group_name_H-M   'P 1'
#
loop_
_entity.id
_entity.type
_entity.pdbx_description
1 polymer ?
#
loop_
_entity_poly.entity_id
_entity_poly.type
_entity_poly.pdbx_seq_one_letter_code
_entity_poly.pdbx_strand_id
1 'polypeptide(L)'
;MDGNSLPASEAVIPIIGHRRAEISILLVLAFLFSVFFKGQNIYALLGTMSCLVLALVTVLYFTYQGKEDILVSAVSIMVLALTLLLFVSILWSRIPYLSILTSWWLGAFGLLCWILILTPRKEAIYKTFLGVVFVFGGIQGFLALYQFFLQQTLPNGLFLYKNLLGSFLVLQIFVLSGLFFILPEEKKRTHYILLSFLFFLTFVVGVIQSRGVYLSFFLAMVLFFGIGHYLQAKRRLILTL
;
A
#
# COMPACT_ATOMS: atom_id res chain seq x y z
N MET A 1 -27.63 32.87 45.47
CA MET A 1 -28.09 33.27 44.13
C MET A 1 -26.91 33.15 43.20
N ASP A 2 -27.06 32.23 42.25
CA ASP A 2 -26.51 32.18 40.88
C ASP A 2 -25.01 32.50 40.73
N GLY A 3 -24.15 31.58 40.31
CA GLY A 3 -24.31 30.60 39.24
C GLY A 3 -23.19 30.86 38.25
N ASN A 4 -22.28 29.91 38.04
CA ASN A 4 -21.69 29.75 36.71
C ASN A 4 -21.09 28.36 36.51
N SER A 5 -21.52 27.76 35.42
CA SER A 5 -21.29 26.40 34.97
C SER A 5 -20.01 26.24 34.15
N LEU A 6 -19.35 25.09 34.38
CA LEU A 6 -18.52 24.28 33.47
C LEU A 6 -17.17 24.83 32.96
N PRO A 7 -16.17 23.94 32.93
CA PRO A 7 -15.43 23.71 31.70
C PRO A 7 -15.64 22.27 31.21
N ALA A 8 -16.54 22.12 30.23
CA ALA A 8 -16.60 20.91 29.40
C ALA A 8 -15.55 21.04 28.27
N SER A 9 -14.29 20.71 28.53
CA SER A 9 -13.23 20.79 27.51
C SER A 9 -12.13 19.72 27.61
N GLU A 10 -12.41 18.54 28.17
CA GLU A 10 -11.35 17.53 28.34
C GLU A 10 -11.62 16.11 27.80
N ALA A 11 -12.77 15.80 27.20
CA ALA A 11 -13.12 14.40 26.90
C ALA A 11 -13.18 13.96 25.42
N VAL A 12 -12.87 14.82 24.44
CA VAL A 12 -13.09 14.49 23.00
C VAL A 12 -11.86 13.88 22.30
N ILE A 13 -10.68 13.96 22.92
CA ILE A 13 -9.40 13.59 22.28
C ILE A 13 -9.10 12.06 22.24
N PRO A 14 -9.56 11.18 23.16
CA PRO A 14 -9.19 9.76 23.09
C PRO A 14 -9.97 8.95 22.04
N ILE A 15 -11.18 9.38 21.67
CA ILE A 15 -12.08 8.61 20.78
C ILE A 15 -11.58 8.65 19.32
N ILE A 16 -10.97 9.77 18.90
CA ILE A 16 -10.46 9.94 17.53
C ILE A 16 -9.17 9.13 17.31
N GLY A 17 -8.42 8.80 18.38
CA GLY A 17 -7.26 7.92 18.31
C GLY A 17 -7.65 6.46 18.03
N HIS A 18 -8.68 5.96 18.72
CA HIS A 18 -9.14 4.58 18.61
C HIS A 18 -9.65 4.24 17.19
N ARG A 19 -10.46 5.14 16.60
CA ARG A 19 -11.04 4.97 15.25
C ARG A 19 -9.99 4.78 14.14
N ARG A 20 -8.82 5.43 14.29
CA ARG A 20 -7.71 5.36 13.31
C ARG A 20 -6.93 4.05 13.42
N ALA A 21 -6.79 3.53 14.63
CA ALA A 21 -6.10 2.27 14.87
C ALA A 21 -6.88 1.10 14.25
N GLU A 22 -8.21 1.08 14.37
CA GLU A 22 -9.07 0.02 13.83
C GLU A 22 -8.92 -0.15 12.31
N ILE A 23 -9.04 0.94 11.54
CA ILE A 23 -8.88 0.90 10.08
C ILE A 23 -7.46 0.44 9.72
N SER A 24 -6.44 0.96 10.41
CA SER A 24 -5.04 0.57 10.16
C SER A 24 -4.81 -0.92 10.44
N ILE A 25 -5.37 -1.44 11.53
CA ILE A 25 -5.27 -2.86 11.92
C ILE A 25 -5.97 -3.73 10.88
N LEU A 26 -7.17 -3.35 10.42
CA LEU A 26 -7.90 -4.09 9.38
C LEU A 26 -7.13 -4.12 8.06
N LEU A 27 -6.52 -3.01 7.66
CA LEU A 27 -5.68 -2.95 6.45
C LEU A 27 -4.41 -3.81 6.59
N VAL A 28 -3.77 -3.79 7.75
CA VAL A 28 -2.60 -4.63 8.04
C VAL A 28 -2.97 -6.11 8.03
N LEU A 29 -4.09 -6.48 8.66
CA LEU A 29 -4.60 -7.86 8.64
C LEU A 29 -4.94 -8.30 7.22
N ALA A 30 -5.62 -7.45 6.44
CA ALA A 30 -5.91 -7.73 5.04
C ALA A 30 -4.62 -7.99 4.25
N PHE A 31 -3.59 -7.16 4.46
CA PHE A 31 -2.29 -7.36 3.82
C PHE A 31 -1.62 -8.67 4.25
N LEU A 32 -1.63 -9.00 5.53
CA LEU A 32 -1.04 -10.25 6.03
C LEU A 32 -1.75 -11.47 5.42
N PHE A 33 -3.08 -11.52 5.46
CA PHE A 33 -3.84 -12.60 4.83
C PHE A 33 -3.57 -12.71 3.33
N SER A 34 -3.43 -11.57 2.64
CA SER A 34 -3.13 -11.52 1.21
C SER A 34 -1.79 -12.17 0.88
N VAL A 35 -0.76 -11.97 1.71
CA VAL A 35 0.55 -12.60 1.46
C VAL A 35 0.54 -14.11 1.72
N PHE A 36 -0.26 -14.58 2.69
CA PHE A 36 -0.41 -16.02 2.92
C PHE A 36 -1.24 -16.74 1.85
N PHE A 37 -1.82 -16.00 0.90
CA PHE A 37 -2.55 -16.57 -0.20
C PHE A 37 -1.62 -17.27 -1.20
N LYS A 38 -1.48 -18.60 -1.05
CA LYS A 38 -0.75 -19.48 -1.98
C LYS A 38 -1.63 -20.04 -3.10
N GLY A 39 -2.61 -19.29 -3.62
CA GLY A 39 -3.43 -19.70 -4.77
C GLY A 39 -4.48 -20.79 -4.49
N GLN A 40 -4.27 -21.65 -3.50
CA GLN A 40 -5.22 -22.70 -3.08
C GLN A 40 -5.92 -22.40 -1.75
N ASN A 41 -5.35 -21.53 -0.92
CA ASN A 41 -5.92 -21.25 0.40
C ASN A 41 -7.05 -20.22 0.30
N ILE A 42 -8.26 -20.70 -0.02
CA ILE A 42 -9.47 -19.88 -0.14
C ILE A 42 -9.74 -19.09 1.15
N TYR A 43 -9.38 -19.61 2.32
CA TYR A 43 -9.57 -18.92 3.60
C TYR A 43 -8.74 -17.63 3.71
N ALA A 44 -7.53 -17.61 3.16
CA ALA A 44 -6.68 -16.41 3.14
C ALA A 44 -7.26 -15.32 2.22
N LEU A 45 -7.84 -15.72 1.07
CA LEU A 45 -8.56 -14.80 0.18
C LEU A 45 -9.79 -14.21 0.88
N LEU A 46 -10.57 -15.07 1.53
CA LEU A 46 -11.78 -14.66 2.24
C LEU A 46 -11.44 -13.72 3.39
N GLY A 47 -10.40 -14.03 4.19
CA GLY A 47 -9.91 -13.17 5.25
C GLY A 47 -9.49 -11.78 4.75
N THR A 48 -8.76 -11.73 3.63
CA THR A 48 -8.36 -10.47 2.99
C THR A 48 -9.58 -9.63 2.61
N MET A 49 -10.54 -10.23 1.91
CA MET A 49 -11.73 -9.51 1.44
C MET A 49 -12.63 -9.09 2.60
N SER A 50 -12.84 -9.94 3.60
CA SER A 50 -13.61 -9.62 4.80
C SER A 50 -13.00 -8.43 5.55
N CYS A 51 -11.67 -8.43 5.75
CA CYS A 51 -10.98 -7.30 6.39
C CYS A 51 -11.12 -6.00 5.57
N LEU A 52 -11.01 -6.06 4.24
CA LEU A 52 -11.19 -4.89 3.37
C LEU A 52 -12.63 -4.36 3.40
N VAL A 53 -13.62 -5.24 3.34
CA VAL A 53 -15.04 -4.86 3.41
C VAL A 53 -15.37 -4.27 4.78
N LEU A 54 -14.88 -4.87 5.88
CA LEU A 54 -15.04 -4.31 7.21
C LEU A 54 -14.38 -2.92 7.31
N ALA A 55 -13.16 -2.77 6.81
CA ALA A 55 -12.49 -1.47 6.79
C ALA A 55 -13.29 -0.42 6.00
N LEU A 56 -13.87 -0.80 4.86
CA LEU A 56 -14.71 0.08 4.06
C LEU A 56 -16.00 0.46 4.79
N VAL A 57 -16.69 -0.51 5.40
CA VAL A 57 -17.91 -0.27 6.19
C VAL A 57 -17.61 0.64 7.37
N THR A 58 -16.50 0.42 8.07
CA THR A 58 -16.04 1.27 9.19
C THR A 58 -15.79 2.70 8.71
N VAL A 59 -15.11 2.88 7.57
CA VAL A 59 -14.90 4.21 6.98
C VAL A 59 -16.23 4.88 6.65
N LEU A 60 -17.14 4.20 5.93
CA LEU A 60 -18.44 4.75 5.56
C LEU A 60 -19.30 5.09 6.78
N TYR A 61 -19.31 4.24 7.79
CA TYR A 61 -20.04 4.46 9.04
C TYR A 61 -19.53 5.71 9.77
N PHE A 62 -18.22 5.89 9.85
CA PHE A 62 -17.64 7.07 10.49
C PHE A 62 -17.86 8.34 9.68
N THR A 63 -17.77 8.25 8.36
CA THR A 63 -18.09 9.36 7.45
C THR A 63 -19.57 9.74 7.50
N TYR A 64 -20.47 8.81 7.82
CA TYR A 64 -21.88 9.13 8.03
C TYR A 64 -22.12 9.83 9.38
N GLN A 65 -21.36 9.47 10.42
CA GLN A 65 -21.51 10.02 11.76
C GLN A 65 -20.84 11.38 11.98
N GLY A 66 -19.62 11.56 11.46
CA GLY A 66 -18.97 12.86 11.42
C GLY A 66 -19.40 13.52 10.12
N LYS A 67 -20.02 14.70 10.16
CA LYS A 67 -20.37 15.52 8.97
C LYS A 67 -19.10 16.01 8.23
N GLU A 68 -18.21 15.10 7.90
CA GLU A 68 -16.97 15.36 7.19
C GLU A 68 -17.26 15.16 5.70
N ASP A 69 -17.00 16.19 4.91
CA ASP A 69 -17.30 16.17 3.48
C ASP A 69 -16.49 15.07 2.78
N ILE A 70 -17.22 14.16 2.13
CA ILE A 70 -16.61 13.17 1.25
C ILE A 70 -16.14 13.91 0.00
N LEU A 71 -14.83 14.13 -0.09
CA LEU A 71 -14.20 14.58 -1.31
C LEU A 71 -14.15 13.41 -2.30
N VAL A 72 -15.28 13.15 -2.97
CA VAL A 72 -15.36 12.21 -4.08
C VAL A 72 -14.57 12.80 -5.24
N SER A 73 -13.35 12.33 -5.43
CA SER A 73 -12.50 12.72 -6.55
C SER A 73 -12.87 11.92 -7.80
N ALA A 74 -12.71 12.48 -9.00
CA ALA A 74 -12.85 11.76 -10.26
C ALA A 74 -12.04 10.44 -10.28
N VAL A 75 -10.89 10.43 -9.59
CA VAL A 75 -10.05 9.24 -9.40
C VAL A 75 -10.79 8.14 -8.64
N SER A 76 -11.53 8.46 -7.58
CA SER A 76 -12.32 7.44 -6.85
C SER A 76 -13.41 6.82 -7.71
N ILE A 77 -14.07 7.61 -8.55
CA ILE A 77 -15.11 7.11 -9.45
C ILE A 77 -14.48 6.20 -10.52
N MET A 78 -13.34 6.58 -11.10
CA MET A 78 -12.63 5.75 -12.06
C MET A 78 -12.16 4.42 -11.44
N VAL A 79 -11.61 4.45 -10.22
CA VAL A 79 -11.18 3.24 -9.50
C VAL A 79 -12.37 2.33 -9.22
N LEU A 80 -13.50 2.88 -8.80
CA LEU A 80 -14.71 2.12 -8.55
C LEU A 80 -15.28 1.51 -9.84
N ALA A 81 -15.37 2.31 -10.91
CA ALA A 81 -15.83 1.86 -12.22
C ALA A 81 -14.95 0.74 -12.78
N LEU A 82 -13.62 0.89 -12.65
CA LEU A 82 -12.66 -0.16 -13.05
C LEU A 82 -12.87 -1.44 -12.23
N THR A 83 -13.05 -1.32 -10.92
CA THR A 83 -13.25 -2.47 -10.03
C THR A 83 -14.56 -3.19 -10.35
N LEU A 84 -15.62 -2.43 -10.61
CA LEU A 84 -16.94 -2.96 -10.98
C LEU A 84 -16.89 -3.64 -12.36
N LEU A 85 -16.21 -3.02 -13.33
CA LEU A 85 -16.00 -3.60 -14.65
C LEU A 85 -15.23 -4.92 -14.58
N LEU A 86 -14.19 -5.00 -13.73
CA LEU A 86 -13.47 -6.25 -13.49
C LEU A 86 -14.39 -7.33 -12.91
N PHE A 87 -15.26 -6.97 -11.97
CA PHE A 87 -16.22 -7.91 -11.39
C PHE A 87 -17.22 -8.42 -12.43
N VAL A 88 -17.77 -7.53 -13.28
CA VAL A 88 -18.64 -7.92 -14.39
C VAL A 88 -17.90 -8.83 -15.38
N SER A 89 -16.64 -8.53 -15.69
CA SER A 89 -15.82 -9.36 -16.57
C SER A 89 -15.55 -10.75 -15.99
N ILE A 90 -15.45 -10.89 -14.66
CA ILE A 90 -15.30 -12.18 -13.99
C ILE A 90 -16.60 -12.99 -14.09
N LEU A 91 -17.76 -12.35 -13.88
CA LEU A 91 -19.07 -13.00 -13.98
C LEU A 91 -19.38 -13.46 -15.41
N TRP A 92 -18.88 -12.73 -16.41
CA TRP A 92 -19.00 -13.09 -17.83
C TRP A 92 -18.04 -14.20 -18.27
N SER A 93 -17.03 -14.53 -17.45
CA SER A 93 -16.04 -15.54 -17.79
C SER A 93 -16.65 -16.94 -17.79
N ARG A 94 -16.26 -17.74 -18.78
CA ARG A 94 -16.67 -19.15 -18.90
C ARG A 94 -16.21 -20.00 -17.71
N ILE A 95 -15.15 -19.59 -17.01
CA ILE A 95 -14.62 -20.27 -15.83
C ILE A 95 -14.37 -19.21 -14.73
N PRO A 96 -15.43 -18.82 -13.98
CA PRO A 96 -15.35 -17.71 -13.04
C PRO A 96 -14.33 -17.96 -11.91
N TYR A 97 -14.14 -19.21 -11.49
CA TYR A 97 -13.18 -19.56 -10.44
C TYR A 97 -11.73 -19.20 -10.81
N LEU A 98 -11.28 -19.53 -12.03
CA LEU A 98 -9.93 -19.18 -12.50
C LEU A 98 -9.78 -17.67 -12.67
N SER A 99 -10.83 -16.99 -13.13
CA SER A 99 -10.84 -15.53 -13.26
C SER A 99 -10.75 -14.82 -11.91
N ILE A 100 -11.42 -15.33 -10.87
CA ILE A 100 -11.30 -14.82 -9.50
C ILE A 100 -9.86 -14.97 -9.00
N LEU A 101 -9.27 -16.17 -9.11
CA LEU A 101 -7.90 -16.43 -8.66
C LEU A 101 -6.83 -15.58 -9.35
N THR A 102 -7.09 -15.14 -10.58
CA THR A 102 -6.15 -14.33 -11.36
C THR A 102 -6.38 -12.83 -11.19
N SER A 103 -7.60 -12.40 -10.87
CA SER A 103 -7.99 -10.98 -10.86
C SER A 103 -8.30 -10.41 -9.48
N TRP A 104 -8.37 -11.24 -8.43
CA TRP A 104 -8.73 -10.79 -7.07
C TRP A 104 -7.81 -9.69 -6.54
N TRP A 105 -6.51 -9.72 -6.87
CA TRP A 105 -5.54 -8.73 -6.41
C TRP A 105 -5.83 -7.34 -6.97
N LEU A 106 -6.36 -7.23 -8.20
CA LEU A 106 -6.81 -5.95 -8.78
C LEU A 106 -8.02 -5.41 -8.02
N GLY A 107 -8.98 -6.27 -7.69
CA GLY A 107 -10.16 -5.89 -6.91
C GLY A 107 -9.80 -5.43 -5.49
N ALA A 108 -8.92 -6.19 -4.82
CA ALA A 108 -8.40 -5.83 -3.51
C ALA A 108 -7.63 -4.50 -3.54
N PHE A 109 -6.83 -4.27 -4.58
CA PHE A 109 -6.12 -3.01 -4.78
C PHE A 109 -7.08 -1.83 -5.00
N GLY A 110 -8.10 -2.00 -5.84
CA GLY A 110 -9.14 -0.99 -6.06
C GLY A 110 -9.86 -0.61 -4.77
N LEU A 111 -10.26 -1.60 -3.97
CA LEU A 111 -10.87 -1.38 -2.65
C LEU A 111 -9.94 -0.65 -1.69
N LEU A 112 -8.66 -1.07 -1.61
CA LEU A 112 -7.66 -0.41 -0.78
C LEU A 112 -7.49 1.06 -1.17
N CYS A 113 -7.35 1.35 -2.46
CA CYS A 113 -7.28 2.73 -2.97
C CYS A 113 -8.53 3.52 -2.60
N TRP A 114 -9.70 2.91 -2.71
CA TRP A 114 -10.96 3.57 -2.42
C TRP A 114 -11.08 3.90 -0.92
N ILE A 115 -10.76 2.95 -0.02
CA ILE A 115 -10.68 3.15 1.44
C ILE A 115 -9.74 4.31 1.77
N LEU A 116 -8.55 4.34 1.17
CA LEU A 116 -7.58 5.40 1.39
C LEU A 116 -8.05 6.75 0.84
N ILE A 117 -8.82 6.78 -0.26
CA ILE A 117 -9.37 8.03 -0.79
C ILE A 117 -10.47 8.59 0.12
N LEU A 118 -11.37 7.73 0.62
CA LEU A 118 -12.50 8.13 1.45
C LEU A 118 -12.09 8.53 2.86
N THR A 119 -10.98 7.98 3.38
CA THR A 119 -10.61 8.22 4.77
C THR A 119 -10.14 9.67 4.98
N PRO A 120 -10.80 10.44 5.86
CA PRO A 120 -10.35 11.77 6.24
C PRO A 120 -9.06 11.68 7.08
N ARG A 121 -8.09 12.57 6.85
CA ARG A 121 -6.74 12.57 7.50
C ARG A 121 -5.92 11.28 7.28
N LYS A 122 -5.64 11.01 6.02
CA LYS A 122 -4.95 9.82 5.46
C LYS A 122 -3.55 9.55 6.02
N GLU A 123 -2.85 10.58 6.51
CA GLU A 123 -1.42 10.47 6.80
C GLU A 123 -1.06 9.44 7.86
N ALA A 124 -1.82 9.35 8.95
CA ALA A 124 -1.48 8.44 10.06
C ALA A 124 -1.69 6.97 9.65
N ILE A 125 -2.82 6.67 9.02
CA ILE A 125 -3.18 5.32 8.55
C ILE A 125 -2.20 4.88 7.46
N TYR A 126 -1.91 5.77 6.52
CA TYR A 126 -0.94 5.54 5.45
C TYR A 126 0.47 5.28 5.99
N LYS A 127 0.96 6.07 6.95
CA LYS A 127 2.27 5.88 7.57
C LYS A 127 2.38 4.52 8.26
N THR A 128 1.37 4.12 9.04
CA THR A 128 1.36 2.82 9.71
C THR A 128 1.32 1.67 8.71
N PHE A 129 0.39 1.73 7.74
CA PHE A 129 0.25 0.70 6.72
C PHE A 129 1.52 0.54 5.88
N LEU A 130 2.08 1.64 5.37
CA LEU A 130 3.34 1.60 4.63
C LEU A 130 4.50 1.11 5.50
N GLY A 131 4.57 1.55 6.76
CA GLY A 131 5.60 1.09 7.69
C GLY A 131 5.61 -0.44 7.79
N VAL A 132 4.44 -1.05 7.96
CA VAL A 132 4.30 -2.51 7.99
C VAL A 132 4.69 -3.14 6.64
N VAL A 133 4.25 -2.57 5.51
CA VAL A 133 4.60 -3.07 4.18
C VAL A 133 6.12 -3.04 3.94
N PHE A 134 6.82 -1.99 4.37
CA PHE A 134 8.28 -1.88 4.26
C PHE A 134 9.02 -2.85 5.15
N VAL A 135 8.61 -2.96 6.43
CA VAL A 135 9.19 -3.94 7.36
C VAL A 135 9.02 -5.35 6.79
N PHE A 136 7.83 -5.65 6.27
CA PHE A 136 7.55 -6.92 5.61
C PHE A 136 8.43 -7.15 4.39
N GLY A 137 8.65 -6.12 3.54
CA GLY A 137 9.59 -6.19 2.42
C GLY A 137 11.03 -6.48 2.83
N GLY A 138 11.49 -5.84 3.91
CA GLY A 138 12.80 -6.12 4.50
C GLY A 138 12.92 -7.58 4.91
N ILE A 139 11.94 -8.10 5.65
CA ILE A 139 11.88 -9.50 6.08
C ILE A 139 11.89 -10.44 4.87
N GLN A 140 11.08 -10.16 3.85
CA GLN A 140 11.08 -10.94 2.61
C GLN A 140 12.43 -10.92 1.91
N GLY A 141 13.11 -9.77 1.91
CA GLY A 141 14.45 -9.64 1.35
C GLY A 141 15.46 -10.51 2.09
N PHE A 142 15.44 -10.50 3.43
CA PHE A 142 16.30 -11.37 4.23
C PHE A 142 16.02 -12.85 3.99
N LEU A 143 14.73 -13.21 3.92
CA LEU A 143 14.31 -14.59 3.69
C LEU A 143 14.71 -15.07 2.28
N ALA A 144 14.67 -14.18 1.28
CA ALA A 144 15.17 -14.46 -0.07
C ALA A 144 16.68 -14.68 -0.10
N LEU A 145 17.47 -13.86 0.61
CA LEU A 145 18.91 -14.06 0.74
C LEU A 145 19.23 -15.36 1.48
N TYR A 146 18.49 -15.67 2.54
CA TYR A 146 18.62 -16.93 3.27
C TYR A 146 18.36 -18.14 2.35
N GLN A 147 17.28 -18.11 1.56
CA GLN A 147 16.97 -19.15 0.58
C GLN A 147 18.08 -19.31 -0.47
N PHE A 148 18.60 -18.18 -0.97
CA PHE A 148 19.63 -18.17 -2.00
C PHE A 148 20.97 -18.72 -1.48
N PHE A 149 21.47 -18.23 -0.35
CA PHE A 149 22.79 -18.57 0.16
C PHE A 149 22.83 -19.90 0.91
N LEU A 150 21.84 -20.17 1.77
CA LEU A 150 21.89 -21.32 2.67
C LEU A 150 21.11 -22.52 2.13
N GLN A 151 19.96 -22.29 1.49
CA GLN A 151 19.15 -23.38 0.95
C GLN A 151 19.47 -23.72 -0.51
N GLN A 152 20.25 -22.88 -1.21
CA GLN A 152 20.54 -23.02 -2.64
C GLN A 152 19.27 -23.21 -3.50
N THR A 153 18.14 -22.66 -3.03
CA THR A 153 16.86 -22.70 -3.74
C THR A 153 16.56 -21.37 -4.40
N LEU A 154 15.60 -21.37 -5.33
CA LEU A 154 15.16 -20.13 -5.96
C LEU A 154 14.59 -19.16 -4.91
N PRO A 155 15.03 -17.89 -4.89
CA PRO A 155 14.58 -16.90 -3.92
C PRO A 155 13.12 -16.50 -4.22
N ASN A 156 12.19 -17.17 -3.55
CA ASN A 156 10.75 -16.92 -3.68
C ASN A 156 10.19 -16.16 -2.46
N GLY A 157 10.92 -16.13 -1.35
CA GLY A 157 10.42 -15.57 -0.10
C GLY A 157 9.25 -16.41 0.44
N LEU A 158 8.21 -15.73 0.94
CA LEU A 158 6.90 -16.33 1.23
C LEU A 158 5.96 -16.33 0.02
N PHE A 159 6.33 -15.68 -1.09
CA PHE A 159 5.50 -15.60 -2.27
C PHE A 159 5.53 -16.89 -3.09
N LEU A 160 4.47 -17.10 -3.88
CA LEU A 160 4.34 -18.24 -4.80
C LEU A 160 5.43 -18.27 -5.88
N TYR A 161 5.82 -17.10 -6.39
CA TYR A 161 6.74 -16.98 -7.52
C TYR A 161 7.76 -15.87 -7.28
N LYS A 162 9.02 -16.11 -7.67
CA LYS A 162 10.10 -15.11 -7.60
C LYS A 162 9.78 -13.78 -8.28
N ASN A 163 8.97 -13.80 -9.34
CA ASN A 163 8.56 -12.59 -10.04
C ASN A 163 7.67 -11.71 -9.17
N LEU A 164 6.81 -12.32 -8.34
CA LEU A 164 5.89 -11.61 -7.47
C LEU A 164 6.65 -10.96 -6.31
N LEU A 165 7.60 -11.70 -5.72
CA LEU A 165 8.56 -11.14 -4.77
C LEU A 165 9.34 -9.97 -5.38
N GLY A 166 9.94 -10.17 -6.56
CA GLY A 166 10.73 -9.14 -7.22
C GLY A 166 9.92 -7.89 -7.53
N SER A 167 8.72 -8.02 -8.11
CA SER A 167 7.82 -6.89 -8.35
C SER A 167 7.43 -6.17 -7.07
N PHE A 168 7.19 -6.90 -5.97
CA PHE A 168 6.91 -6.31 -4.66
C PHE A 168 8.09 -5.49 -4.14
N LEU A 169 9.32 -6.01 -4.23
CA LEU A 169 10.53 -5.28 -3.80
C LEU A 169 10.81 -4.06 -4.70
N VAL A 170 10.63 -4.18 -6.02
CA VAL A 170 10.75 -3.06 -6.97
C VAL A 170 9.78 -1.93 -6.64
N LEU A 171 8.53 -2.27 -6.30
CA LEU A 171 7.54 -1.28 -5.89
C LEU A 171 7.95 -0.54 -4.61
N GLN A 172 8.54 -1.26 -3.64
CA GLN A 172 9.09 -0.62 -2.45
C GLN A 172 10.27 0.29 -2.75
N ILE A 173 11.20 -0.14 -3.62
CA ILE A 173 12.32 0.70 -4.06
C ILE A 173 11.81 2.00 -4.67
N PHE A 174 10.76 1.93 -5.51
CA PHE A 174 10.17 3.11 -6.13
C PHE A 174 9.60 4.09 -5.09
N VAL A 175 8.81 3.59 -4.13
CA VAL A 175 8.21 4.45 -3.08
C VAL A 175 9.28 5.05 -2.17
N LEU A 176 10.28 4.26 -1.77
CA LEU A 176 11.39 4.74 -0.94
C LEU A 176 12.26 5.75 -1.65
N SER A 177 12.50 5.57 -2.96
CA SER A 177 13.22 6.54 -3.77
C SER A 177 12.46 7.87 -3.81
N GLY A 178 11.13 7.83 -3.98
CA GLY A 178 10.29 9.02 -3.87
C GLY A 178 10.40 9.69 -2.50
N LEU A 179 10.38 8.90 -1.41
CA LEU A 179 10.54 9.41 -0.05
C LEU A 179 11.91 10.09 0.14
N PHE A 180 12.98 9.47 -0.36
CA PHE A 180 14.35 9.99 -0.32
C PHE A 180 14.44 11.40 -0.91
N PHE A 181 13.81 11.64 -2.06
CA PHE A 181 13.83 12.94 -2.73
C PHE A 181 12.99 14.02 -2.02
N ILE A 182 11.99 13.63 -1.23
CA ILE A 182 11.09 14.57 -0.53
C ILE A 182 11.64 14.94 0.86
N LEU A 183 12.43 14.07 1.47
CA LEU A 183 12.97 14.27 2.81
C LEU A 183 13.96 15.45 2.85
N PRO A 184 13.83 16.39 3.80
CA PRO A 184 14.80 17.49 3.95
C PRO A 184 16.18 16.97 4.38
N GLU A 185 17.24 17.54 3.81
CA GLU A 185 18.64 17.13 4.02
C GLU A 185 19.11 17.24 5.48
N GLU A 186 18.41 18.03 6.31
CA GLU A 186 18.69 18.20 7.73
C GLU A 186 18.63 16.88 8.52
N LYS A 187 17.90 15.87 8.00
CA LYS A 187 17.81 14.53 8.63
C LYS A 187 18.81 13.54 8.03
N LYS A 188 20.11 13.82 8.20
CA LYS A 188 21.22 12.99 7.67
C LYS A 188 21.12 11.52 8.08
N ARG A 189 20.79 11.21 9.35
CA ARG A 189 20.65 9.82 9.82
C ARG A 189 19.57 9.04 9.06
N THR A 190 18.41 9.66 8.85
CA THR A 190 17.30 9.05 8.11
C THR A 190 17.66 8.82 6.64
N HIS A 191 18.39 9.75 6.03
CA HIS A 191 18.92 9.58 4.67
C HIS A 191 19.82 8.36 4.55
N TYR A 192 20.77 8.18 5.47
CA TYR A 192 21.65 7.00 5.44
C TYR A 192 20.92 5.68 5.68
N ILE A 193 19.97 5.65 6.62
CA ILE A 193 19.14 4.45 6.85
C ILE A 193 18.37 4.10 5.58
N LEU A 194 17.76 5.09 4.94
CA LEU A 194 16.95 4.88 3.75
C LEU A 194 17.81 4.45 2.56
N LEU A 195 18.99 5.07 2.38
CA LEU A 195 19.96 4.68 1.35
C LEU A 195 20.44 3.24 1.56
N SER A 196 20.77 2.86 2.80
CA SER A 196 21.16 1.49 3.14
C SER A 196 20.05 0.50 2.85
N PHE A 197 18.80 0.87 3.13
CA PHE A 197 17.65 0.00 2.85
C PHE A 197 17.36 -0.11 1.35
N LEU A 198 17.46 0.99 0.60
CA LEU A 198 17.37 0.98 -0.87
C LEU A 198 18.46 0.11 -1.50
N PHE A 199 19.70 0.24 -1.02
CA PHE A 199 20.81 -0.59 -1.47
C PHE A 199 20.54 -2.07 -1.21
N PHE A 200 20.09 -2.41 0.01
CA PHE A 200 19.70 -3.76 0.38
C PHE A 200 18.61 -4.33 -0.55
N LEU A 201 17.51 -3.60 -0.75
CA LEU A 201 16.42 -4.07 -1.61
C LEU A 201 16.88 -4.27 -3.07
N THR A 202 17.68 -3.34 -3.59
CA THR A 202 18.22 -3.42 -4.95
C THR A 202 19.16 -4.61 -5.11
N PHE A 203 19.98 -4.88 -4.09
CA PHE A 203 20.83 -6.06 -4.04
C PHE A 203 20.02 -7.36 -4.09
N VAL A 204 18.97 -7.48 -3.28
CA VAL A 204 18.06 -8.64 -3.31
C VAL A 204 17.41 -8.81 -4.69
N VAL A 205 16.93 -7.72 -5.29
CA VAL A 205 16.37 -7.74 -6.65
C VAL A 205 17.39 -8.24 -7.67
N GLY A 206 18.67 -7.85 -7.54
CA GLY A 206 19.77 -8.38 -8.34
C GLY A 206 19.93 -9.89 -8.22
N VAL A 207 19.83 -10.43 -7.01
CA VAL A 207 19.95 -11.87 -6.69
C VAL A 207 18.79 -12.71 -7.26
N ILE A 208 17.59 -12.15 -7.40
CA ILE A 208 16.41 -12.88 -7.90
C ILE A 208 16.57 -13.38 -9.35
N GLN A 209 17.46 -12.77 -10.15
CA GLN A 209 17.79 -13.18 -11.52
C GLN A 209 16.55 -13.48 -12.38
N SER A 210 15.61 -12.54 -12.41
CA SER A 210 14.40 -12.65 -13.22
C SER A 210 14.31 -11.56 -14.26
N ARG A 211 14.16 -11.96 -15.53
CA ARG A 211 13.96 -11.06 -16.67
C ARG A 211 12.75 -10.13 -16.47
N GLY A 212 11.65 -10.67 -15.94
CA GLY A 212 10.44 -9.89 -15.68
C GLY A 212 10.67 -8.82 -14.61
N VAL A 213 11.42 -9.16 -13.56
CA VAL A 213 11.73 -8.22 -12.48
C VAL A 213 12.66 -7.10 -12.97
N TYR A 214 13.66 -7.40 -13.80
CA TYR A 214 14.51 -6.38 -14.40
C TYR A 214 13.73 -5.46 -15.35
N LEU A 215 12.77 -6.00 -16.12
CA LEU A 215 11.91 -5.19 -16.97
C LEU A 215 11.01 -4.26 -16.14
N SER A 216 10.41 -4.77 -15.05
CA SER A 216 9.63 -3.96 -14.12
C SER A 216 10.49 -2.89 -13.43
N PHE A 217 11.72 -3.21 -13.05
CA PHE A 217 12.67 -2.26 -12.47
C PHE A 217 13.04 -1.15 -13.47
N PHE A 218 13.32 -1.51 -14.72
CA PHE A 218 13.60 -0.54 -15.78
C PHE A 218 12.40 0.37 -16.04
N LEU A 219 11.19 -0.19 -16.13
CA LEU A 219 9.97 0.59 -16.30
C LEU A 219 9.74 1.56 -15.13
N ALA A 220 9.94 1.08 -13.89
CA ALA A 220 9.84 1.91 -12.69
C ALA A 220 10.86 3.05 -12.72
N MET A 221 12.08 2.81 -13.18
CA MET A 221 13.12 3.82 -13.33
C MET A 221 12.72 4.88 -14.38
N VAL A 222 12.24 4.46 -15.56
CA VAL A 222 11.75 5.39 -16.60
C VAL A 222 10.61 6.25 -16.08
N LEU A 223 9.63 5.64 -15.39
CA LEU A 223 8.52 6.37 -14.77
C LEU A 223 9.02 7.34 -13.69
N PHE A 224 9.98 6.93 -12.87
CA PHE A 224 10.54 7.76 -11.82
C PHE A 224 11.21 9.01 -12.40
N PHE A 225 12.04 8.85 -13.42
CA PHE A 225 12.68 9.98 -14.10
C PHE A 225 11.68 10.86 -14.84
N GLY A 226 10.69 10.26 -15.52
CA GLY A 226 9.64 11.02 -16.21
C GLY A 226 8.82 11.89 -15.25
N ILE A 227 8.38 11.32 -14.13
CA ILE A 227 7.62 12.04 -13.09
C ILE A 227 8.50 13.10 -12.42
N GLY A 228 9.75 12.75 -12.08
CA GLY A 228 10.72 13.68 -11.50
C GLY A 228 10.98 14.89 -12.39
N HIS A 229 11.17 14.67 -13.70
CA HIS A 229 11.37 15.74 -14.68
C HIS A 229 10.12 16.62 -14.81
N TYR A 230 8.93 16.03 -14.90
CA TYR A 230 7.67 16.77 -14.96
C TYR A 230 7.42 17.64 -13.72
N LEU A 231 7.67 17.10 -12.52
CA LEU A 231 7.51 17.82 -11.26
C LEU A 231 8.52 18.97 -11.12
N GLN A 232 9.77 18.78 -11.54
CA GLN A 232 10.78 19.84 -11.57
C GLN A 232 10.42 20.96 -12.55
N ALA A 233 9.96 20.62 -13.76
CA ALA A 233 9.53 21.60 -14.75
C ALA A 233 8.37 22.46 -14.24
N LYS A 234 7.39 21.84 -13.58
CA LYS A 234 6.24 22.54 -12.97
C LYS A 234 6.65 23.42 -11.80
N ARG A 235 7.60 22.98 -10.96
CA ARG A 235 8.16 23.82 -9.88
C ARG A 235 8.91 25.05 -10.40
N ARG A 236 9.69 24.91 -11.49
CA ARG A 236 10.38 26.05 -12.11
C ARG A 236 9.40 27.10 -12.63
N LEU A 237 8.31 26.67 -13.28
CA LEU A 237 7.27 27.58 -13.78
C LEU A 237 6.57 28.41 -12.69
N ILE A 238 6.39 27.86 -11.48
CA ILE A 238 5.73 28.55 -10.36
C ILE A 238 6.68 29.57 -9.69
N LEU A 239 8.00 29.36 -9.73
CA LEU A 239 8.99 30.28 -9.16
C LEU A 239 9.35 31.45 -10.09
N THR A 240 9.00 31.35 -11.37
CA THR A 240 9.22 32.40 -12.39
C THR A 240 8.00 33.33 -12.58
N LEU A 241 6.88 33.04 -11.92
CA LEU A 241 5.65 33.84 -11.89
C LEU A 241 5.57 34.64 -10.59
#